data_AF-A0A732D0L5-F1
#
_entry.id   AF-A0A732D0L5-F1
#
_cell.length_a   1.000
_cell.length_b   1.000
_cell.length_c   1.000
_cell.angle_alpha   90.00
_cell.angle_beta   90.00
_cell.angle_gamma   90.00
#
_symmetry.space_group_name_H-M   'P 1'
#
loop_
_entity.id
_entity.type
_entity.pdbx_description
1 polymer ?
#
loop_
_entity_poly.entity_id
_entity_poly.type
_entity_poly.pdbx_seq_one_letter_code
_entity_poly.pdbx_strand_id
1 'polypeptide(L)' 'MTSKRRLRRKQCGCKKRHKTAYGAQIELRIIRKRYGHQGQMGVYRCQFCNNYHVGHTPGRNGIGSGYGRWR' A
#
# COMPACT_ATOMS: atom_id res chain seq x y z
N MET A 1 4.22 25.32 7.53
CA MET A 1 3.33 24.13 7.44
C MET A 1 3.45 23.48 6.06
N THR A 2 3.66 22.16 5.98
CA THR A 2 3.57 21.44 4.70
C THR A 2 2.12 21.04 4.42
N SER A 3 1.65 21.17 3.17
CA SER A 3 0.28 20.81 2.80
C SER A 3 0.00 19.31 3.00
N LYS A 4 -1.22 18.97 3.44
CA LYS A 4 -1.69 17.58 3.59
C LYS A 4 -1.48 16.74 2.31
N ARG A 5 -1.59 17.37 1.13
CA ARG A 5 -1.35 16.73 -0.18
C ARG A 5 0.12 16.28 -0.34
N ARG A 6 1.09 17.11 0.05
CA ARG A 6 2.51 16.78 -0.04
C ARG A 6 2.87 15.60 0.88
N LEU A 7 2.33 15.57 2.10
CA LEU A 7 2.54 14.46 3.04
C LEU A 7 2.03 13.12 2.49
N ARG A 8 0.80 13.08 1.95
CA ARG A 8 0.21 11.87 1.35
C ARG A 8 1.02 11.36 0.15
N ARG A 9 1.56 12.27 -0.67
CA ARG A 9 2.46 11.89 -1.78
C ARG A 9 3.80 11.37 -1.30
N LYS A 10 4.38 11.97 -0.24
CA LYS A 10 5.63 11.50 0.38
C LYS A 10 5.48 10.08 0.94
N GLN A 11 4.33 9.73 1.53
CA GLN A 11 4.02 8.36 1.96
C GLN A 11 4.04 7.33 0.83
N CYS A 12 3.80 7.76 -0.42
CA CYS A 12 3.86 6.92 -1.62
C CYS A 12 5.21 7.00 -2.35
N GLY A 13 6.14 7.86 -1.91
CA GLY A 13 7.43 8.08 -2.58
C GLY A 13 8.39 6.90 -2.42
N CYS A 14 8.44 6.32 -1.22
CA CYS A 14 9.31 5.19 -0.90
C CYS A 14 8.69 3.82 -1.26
N LYS A 15 7.43 3.80 -1.75
CA LYS A 15 6.72 2.59 -2.11
C LYS A 15 6.80 2.37 -3.61
N LYS A 16 7.01 1.12 -4.02
CA LYS A 16 6.96 0.78 -5.44
C LYS A 16 5.55 0.98 -6.00
N ARG A 17 5.47 1.56 -7.19
CA ARG A 17 4.20 1.89 -7.86
C ARG A 17 3.97 0.91 -9.00
N HIS A 18 2.83 0.24 -8.98
CA HIS A 18 2.40 -0.60 -10.09
C HIS A 18 1.21 0.06 -10.78
N LYS A 19 1.26 0.10 -12.12
CA LYS A 19 0.15 0.59 -12.94
C LYS A 19 -1.05 -0.36 -12.91
N THR A 20 -0.79 -1.66 -12.79
CA THR A 20 -1.80 -2.72 -12.84
C THR A 20 -1.84 -3.52 -11.54
N ALA A 21 -3.03 -4.01 -11.19
CA ALA A 21 -3.20 -4.91 -10.05
C ALA A 21 -2.38 -6.20 -10.20
N TYR A 22 -2.35 -6.73 -11.43
CA TYR A 22 -1.59 -7.93 -11.76
C TYR A 22 -0.08 -7.77 -11.50
N GLY A 23 0.50 -6.64 -11.91
CA GLY A 23 1.92 -6.36 -11.65
C GLY A 23 2.25 -6.30 -10.15
N ALA A 24 1.33 -5.78 -9.33
CA ALA A 24 1.48 -5.78 -7.88
C ALA A 24 1.30 -7.19 -7.27
N GLN A 25 0.43 -8.03 -7.81
CA GLN A 25 0.27 -9.42 -7.36
C GLN A 25 1.52 -10.27 -7.62
N ILE A 26 2.15 -10.09 -8.79
CA ILE A 26 3.43 -10.73 -9.10
C ILE A 26 4.47 -10.33 -8.06
N GLU A 27 4.59 -9.04 -7.75
CA GLU A 27 5.52 -8.58 -6.73
C GLU A 27 5.22 -9.19 -5.35
N LEU A 28 3.95 -9.25 -4.94
CA LEU A 28 3.57 -9.90 -3.67
C LEU A 28 4.01 -11.37 -3.65
N ARG A 29 3.86 -12.09 -4.76
CA ARG A 29 4.33 -13.49 -4.89
C ARG A 29 5.86 -13.57 -4.77
N ILE A 30 6.60 -12.67 -5.42
CA ILE A 30 8.07 -12.61 -5.33
C ILE A 30 8.51 -12.33 -3.89
N ILE A 31 7.88 -11.37 -3.22
CA ILE A 31 8.17 -11.03 -1.81
C ILE A 31 7.94 -12.24 -0.91
N ARG A 32 6.80 -12.92 -1.05
CA ARG A 32 6.50 -14.15 -0.28
C ARG A 32 7.51 -15.26 -0.53
N LYS A 33 7.97 -15.42 -1.77
CA LYS A 33 9.00 -16.42 -2.12
C LYS A 33 10.36 -16.06 -1.53
N ARG A 34 10.73 -14.76 -1.51
CA ARG A 34 12.04 -14.30 -1.07
C ARG A 34 12.18 -14.20 0.45
N TYR A 35 11.14 -13.73 1.14
CA TYR A 35 11.18 -13.40 2.57
C TYR A 35 10.21 -14.24 3.41
N GLY A 36 9.54 -15.22 2.81
CA GLY A 36 8.53 -16.03 3.48
C GLY A 36 7.28 -15.24 3.86
N HIS A 37 6.58 -15.73 4.88
CA HIS A 37 5.37 -15.09 5.38
C HIS A 37 5.71 -13.86 6.25
N GLN A 38 5.26 -12.69 5.83
CA GLN A 38 5.49 -11.40 6.52
C GLN A 38 4.18 -10.82 7.09
N GLY A 39 3.24 -11.68 7.51
CA GLY A 39 1.91 -11.28 7.98
C GLY A 39 0.91 -10.99 6.86
N GLN A 40 -0.16 -10.26 7.20
CA GLN A 40 -1.27 -9.93 6.28
C GLN A 40 -0.88 -8.80 5.31
N MET A 41 0.03 -9.10 4.38
CA MET A 41 0.34 -8.24 3.24
C MET A 41 -0.58 -8.56 2.05
N GLY A 42 -1.02 -7.50 1.38
CA GLY A 42 -1.87 -7.58 0.20
C GLY A 42 -1.57 -6.49 -0.82
N VAL A 43 -2.25 -6.59 -1.95
CA VAL A 43 -2.27 -5.55 -2.97
C VAL A 43 -3.41 -4.59 -2.67
N TYR A 44 -3.16 -3.29 -2.72
CA TYR A 44 -4.19 -2.28 -2.55
C TYR A 44 -3.98 -1.09 -3.52
N ARG A 45 -5.08 -0.44 -3.90
CA ARG A 45 -5.06 0.80 -4.70
C ARG A 45 -5.05 2.00 -3.76
N CYS A 46 -4.04 2.85 -3.89
CA CYS A 46 -3.99 4.09 -3.10
C CYS A 46 -4.86 5.17 -3.76
N GLN A 47 -5.78 5.75 -2.98
CA GLN A 47 -6.68 6.82 -3.45
C GLN A 47 -5.96 8.14 -3.75
N PHE A 48 -4.77 8.36 -3.17
CA PHE A 48 -4.02 9.62 -3.31
C PHE A 48 -3.10 9.65 -4.54
N CYS A 49 -2.53 8.51 -4.91
CA CYS A 49 -1.62 8.40 -6.06
C CYS A 49 -2.20 7.57 -7.21
N ASN A 50 -3.39 6.97 -7.05
CA ASN A 50 -4.08 6.12 -8.02
C ASN A 50 -3.32 4.88 -8.52
N ASN A 51 -2.15 4.57 -7.96
CA ASN A 51 -1.36 3.39 -8.29
C ASN A 51 -1.63 2.24 -7.32
N TYR A 52 -1.26 1.03 -7.75
CA TYR A 52 -1.27 -0.17 -6.91
C TYR A 52 0.03 -0.26 -6.12
N HIS A 53 -0.10 -0.68 -4.86
CA HIS A 53 1.00 -0.89 -3.94
C HIS A 53 0.86 -2.27 -3.28
N VAL A 54 2.00 -2.82 -2.86
CA VAL A 54 2.08 -4.04 -2.07
C VAL A 54 2.46 -3.69 -0.64
N GLY A 55 1.77 -4.26 0.34
CA GLY A 55 2.14 -4.15 1.75
C GLY A 55 0.97 -4.42 2.69
N HIS A 56 1.14 -4.07 3.96
CA HIS A 56 0.03 -4.05 4.90
C HIS A 56 -0.97 -2.99 4.44
N THR A 57 -2.21 -3.41 4.23
CA THR A 57 -3.28 -2.50 3.82
C THR A 57 -3.82 -1.83 5.07
N PRO A 58 -3.72 -0.48 5.17
CA PRO A 58 -4.38 0.21 6.26
C PRO A 58 -5.88 -0.17 6.35
N GLY A 59 -6.44 -0.19 7.54
CA GLY A 59 -7.83 -0.54 7.82
C GLY A 59 -8.13 -2.04 7.88
N ARG A 60 -7.25 -2.93 7.41
CA ARG A 60 -7.46 -4.39 7.48
C ARG A 60 -6.81 -5.07 8.69
N ASN A 61 -5.73 -4.50 9.24
CA ASN A 61 -4.86 -5.21 10.18
C ASN A 61 -5.01 -4.72 11.66
N GLY A 62 -6.20 -4.24 12.06
CA GLY A 62 -6.49 -3.84 13.46
C GLY A 62 -6.58 -2.33 13.72
N ILE A 63 -6.98 -1.97 14.95
CA ILE A 63 -7.20 -0.59 15.42
C ILE A 63 -5.91 0.23 15.23
N GLY A 64 -5.99 1.34 14.49
CA GLY A 64 -4.84 2.20 14.16
C GLY A 64 -4.31 2.07 12.72
N SER A 65 -4.82 1.10 11.96
CA SER A 65 -4.49 0.93 10.55
C SER A 65 -5.25 1.99 9.73
N GLY A 66 -4.64 3.15 9.49
CA GLY A 66 -5.29 4.34 8.93
C GLY A 66 -5.78 4.23 7.47
N TYR A 67 -6.92 3.58 7.24
CA TYR A 67 -8.01 4.16 6.43
C TYR A 67 -9.33 3.94 7.17
N GLY A 68 -9.51 4.64 8.29
CA GLY A 68 -10.85 4.81 8.84
C GLY A 68 -11.74 5.41 7.76
N ARG A 69 -12.88 4.75 7.51
CA ARG A 69 -14.01 5.15 6.66
C ARG A 69 -14.14 6.68 6.59
N TRP A 70 -13.56 7.32 5.57
CA TRP A 70 -13.95 8.67 5.18
C TRP A 70 -15.28 8.52 4.44
N ARG A 71 -16.36 8.54 5.21
CA ARG A 71 -17.70 8.82 4.72
C ARG A 71 -17.90 10.33 4.73
#